data_AF-K1DYI2-F1
#
_entry.id   AF-K1DYI2-F1
#
_cell.length_a   1.000
_cell.length_b   1.000
_cell.length_c   1.000
_cell.angle_alpha   90.00
_cell.angle_beta   90.00
_cell.angle_gamma   90.00
#
_symmetry.space_group_name_H-M   'P 1'
#
loop_
_entity.id
_entity.type
_entity.pdbx_description
1 polymer ?
#
loop_
_entity_poly.entity_id
_entity_poly.type
_entity_poly.pdbx_seq_one_letter_code
_entity_poly.pdbx_strand_id
1 'polypeptide(L)'
;MIIGLERSAIGTLVDRTTRFTMLVHLPREEGYRHKQTVKNGPALAGYGAITVKNALAATMTTLPEQMRRSLTWDRGKELSAHAAFKVETGIPVFFADPHSPWQRGTNENTNGLL
;
A
#
# COMPACT_ATOMS: atom_id res chain seq x y z
N MET A 1 4.29 -1.08 4.80
CA MET A 1 5.00 -0.23 3.84
C MET A 1 6.35 0.11 4.43
N ILE A 2 7.40 -0.01 3.62
CA ILE A 2 8.77 0.38 3.98
C ILE A 2 9.14 1.56 3.09
N ILE A 3 9.63 2.63 3.70
CA ILE A 3 10.09 3.84 3.00
C ILE A 3 11.60 3.84 3.01
N GLY A 4 12.21 3.90 1.83
CA GLY A 4 13.65 3.96 1.66
C GLY A 4 14.18 5.37 1.42
N LEU A 5 15.46 5.44 1.07
CA LEU A 5 16.14 6.68 0.71
C LEU A 5 15.48 7.35 -0.51
N GLU A 6 15.59 8.68 -0.58
CA GLU A 6 15.08 9.47 -1.70
C GLU A 6 13.59 9.24 -1.99
N ARG A 7 12.81 8.94 -0.95
CA ARG A 7 11.37 8.61 -1.00
C ARG A 7 11.03 7.46 -1.95
N SER A 8 11.91 6.47 -2.08
CA SER A 8 11.49 5.16 -2.58
C SER A 8 10.55 4.50 -1.57
N ALA A 9 9.70 3.59 -2.02
CA ALA A 9 8.83 2.84 -1.14
C ALA A 9 8.53 1.45 -1.70
N ILE A 10 8.22 0.52 -0.81
CA ILE A 10 7.61 -0.76 -1.12
C ILE A 10 6.38 -0.97 -0.24
N GLY A 11 5.29 -1.43 -0.84
CA GLY A 11 4.15 -1.96 -0.11
C GLY A 11 4.48 -3.36 0.39
N THR A 12 3.89 -3.72 1.53
CA THR A 12 4.02 -5.06 2.10
C THR A 12 2.62 -5.62 2.30
N LEU A 13 2.34 -6.75 1.65
CA LEU A 13 1.10 -7.50 1.78
C LEU A 13 1.40 -8.79 2.51
N VAL A 14 0.68 -9.05 3.61
CA VAL A 14 0.86 -10.26 4.40
C VAL A 14 -0.49 -10.92 4.61
N ASP A 15 -0.60 -12.18 4.18
CA ASP A 15 -1.78 -12.99 4.44
C ASP A 15 -1.89 -13.36 5.93
N ARG A 16 -3.06 -13.11 6.52
CA ARG A 16 -3.30 -13.27 7.96
C ARG A 16 -3.47 -14.72 8.40
N THR A 17 -3.51 -15.69 7.49
CA THR A 17 -3.62 -17.11 7.85
C THR A 17 -2.29 -17.82 7.63
N THR A 18 -1.75 -17.72 6.42
CA THR A 18 -0.56 -18.45 5.95
C THR A 18 0.75 -17.70 6.19
N ARG A 19 0.69 -16.40 6.51
CA ARG A 19 1.86 -15.49 6.58
C ARG A 19 2.59 -15.35 5.24
N PHE A 20 1.99 -15.79 4.14
CA PHE A 20 2.50 -15.53 2.81
C PHE A 20 2.68 -14.02 2.63
N THR A 21 3.89 -13.61 2.26
CA THR A 21 4.29 -12.21 2.17
C THR A 21 4.63 -11.88 0.74
N MET A 22 4.10 -10.77 0.26
CA MET A 22 4.37 -10.23 -1.07
C MET A 22 4.81 -8.77 -0.96
N LEU A 23 5.87 -8.43 -1.67
CA LEU A 23 6.37 -7.07 -1.78
C LEU A 23 5.76 -6.41 -3.02
N VAL A 24 5.21 -5.22 -2.84
CA VAL A 24 4.60 -4.42 -3.89
C VAL A 24 5.58 -3.32 -4.24
N HIS A 25 6.14 -3.36 -5.45
CA HIS A 25 6.97 -2.27 -5.92
C HIS A 25 6.11 -1.01 -6.13
N LEU A 26 6.50 0.10 -5.50
CA LEU A 26 5.82 1.38 -5.62
C LEU A 26 6.70 2.37 -6.42
N PRO A 27 6.54 2.42 -7.75
CA PRO A 27 7.39 3.23 -8.60
C PRO A 27 7.15 4.72 -8.36
N ARG A 28 8.16 5.55 -8.56
CA ARG A 28 7.93 7.00 -8.64
C ARG A 28 7.21 7.31 -9.95
N GLU A 29 6.32 8.29 -9.90
CA GLU A 29 5.63 8.75 -11.09
C GLU A 29 6.54 9.61 -11.97
N GLU A 30 6.17 9.72 -13.24
CA GLU A 30 6.87 10.58 -14.19
C GLU A 30 6.96 12.03 -13.66
N GLY A 31 8.14 12.65 -13.81
CA GLY A 31 8.39 14.00 -13.33
C GLY A 31 8.68 14.11 -11.83
N TYR A 32 8.81 13.01 -11.08
CA TYR A 32 9.25 13.04 -9.69
C TYR A 32 10.61 13.75 -9.55
N ARG A 33 10.67 14.70 -8.61
CA ARG A 33 11.90 15.41 -8.23
C ARG A 33 12.06 15.38 -6.71
N HIS A 34 13.26 15.06 -6.24
CA HIS A 34 13.51 14.92 -4.81
C HIS A 34 13.45 16.26 -4.03
N LYS A 35 13.92 17.37 -4.62
CA LYS A 35 14.11 18.66 -3.91
C LYS A 35 13.18 19.80 -4.33
N GLN A 36 12.26 19.59 -5.27
CA GLN A 36 11.38 20.64 -5.80
C GLN A 36 9.95 20.13 -5.98
N THR A 37 9.29 19.82 -4.86
CA THR A 37 7.86 19.48 -4.88
C THR A 37 7.01 20.76 -4.86
N VAL A 38 6.02 20.84 -5.73
CA VAL A 38 5.03 21.93 -5.71
C VAL A 38 4.07 21.70 -4.55
N LYS A 39 3.80 22.74 -3.75
CA LYS A 39 2.78 22.67 -2.68
C LYS A 39 1.42 22.39 -3.32
N ASN A 40 0.68 21.40 -2.81
CA ASN A 40 -0.57 20.91 -3.40
C ASN A 40 -0.44 20.36 -4.83
N GLY A 41 0.78 20.07 -5.29
CA GLY A 41 1.03 19.37 -6.54
C GLY A 41 0.69 17.88 -6.45
N PRO A 42 0.74 17.16 -7.58
CA PRO A 42 0.48 15.73 -7.60
C PRO A 42 1.47 14.97 -6.72
N ALA A 43 1.00 13.89 -6.08
CA ALA A 43 1.83 13.03 -5.26
C ALA A 43 2.65 12.08 -6.14
N LEU A 44 3.79 12.55 -6.64
CA LEU A 44 4.65 11.81 -7.58
C LEU A 44 5.64 10.84 -6.90
N ALA A 45 5.71 10.83 -5.57
CA ALA A 45 6.50 9.85 -4.83
C ALA A 45 5.84 8.46 -4.91
N GLY A 46 6.61 7.38 -4.69
CA GLY A 46 6.06 6.02 -4.84
C GLY A 46 4.87 5.70 -3.93
N TYR A 47 4.78 6.36 -2.77
CA TYR A 47 3.65 6.20 -1.85
C TYR A 47 2.49 7.19 -2.12
N GLY A 48 2.43 7.80 -3.31
CA GLY A 48 1.27 8.58 -3.74
C GLY A 48 0.01 7.72 -3.82
N ALA A 49 -1.16 8.28 -3.51
CA ALA A 49 -2.40 7.49 -3.40
C ALA A 49 -2.78 6.76 -4.70
N ILE A 50 -2.55 7.39 -5.85
CA ILE A 50 -2.82 6.80 -7.15
C ILE A 50 -1.81 5.70 -7.47
N THR A 51 -0.52 5.95 -7.25
CA THR A 51 0.55 4.96 -7.41
C THR A 51 0.30 3.72 -6.57
N VAL A 52 0.01 3.90 -5.28
CA VAL A 52 -0.30 2.82 -4.35
C VAL A 52 -1.54 2.05 -4.81
N LYS A 53 -2.61 2.74 -5.20
CA LYS A 53 -3.83 2.10 -5.73
C LYS A 53 -3.54 1.27 -6.97
N ASN A 54 -2.80 1.81 -7.95
CA ASN A 54 -2.47 1.11 -9.19
C ASN A 54 -1.58 -0.11 -8.94
N ALA A 55 -0.51 0.06 -8.17
CA ALA A 55 0.42 -1.02 -7.84
C ALA A 55 -0.24 -2.13 -7.03
N LEU A 56 -1.10 -1.77 -6.06
CA LEU A 56 -1.89 -2.73 -5.29
C LEU A 56 -2.89 -3.45 -6.18
N ALA A 57 -3.63 -2.75 -7.04
CA ALA A 57 -4.59 -3.40 -7.93
C ALA A 57 -3.90 -4.42 -8.84
N ALA A 58 -2.81 -4.02 -9.51
CA ALA A 58 -2.02 -4.90 -10.35
C ALA A 58 -1.49 -6.12 -9.56
N THR A 59 -0.92 -5.89 -8.38
CA THR A 59 -0.38 -6.99 -7.56
C THR A 59 -1.48 -7.90 -7.05
N MET A 60 -2.60 -7.35 -6.58
CA MET A 60 -3.72 -8.17 -6.13
C MET A 60 -4.24 -9.01 -7.29
N THR A 61 -4.32 -8.53 -8.54
CA THR A 61 -4.82 -9.38 -9.64
C THR A 61 -3.98 -10.65 -9.91
N THR A 62 -2.72 -10.72 -9.46
CA THR A 62 -1.87 -11.92 -9.62
C THR A 62 -2.10 -12.99 -8.56
N LEU A 63 -2.76 -12.65 -7.44
CA LEU A 63 -3.02 -13.60 -6.36
C LEU A 63 -4.25 -14.50 -6.68
N PRO A 64 -4.28 -15.74 -6.15
CA PRO A 64 -5.48 -16.56 -6.18
C PRO A 64 -6.68 -15.84 -5.54
N GLU A 65 -7.89 -16.06 -6.05
CA GLU A 65 -9.12 -15.41 -5.55
C GLU A 65 -9.30 -15.61 -4.04
N GLN A 66 -8.96 -16.79 -3.54
CA GLN A 66 -9.06 -17.16 -2.12
C GLN A 66 -8.21 -16.27 -1.21
N MET A 67 -7.13 -15.67 -1.73
CA MET A 67 -6.22 -14.78 -0.98
C MET A 67 -6.64 -13.31 -1.06
N ARG A 68 -7.61 -12.95 -1.90
CA ARG A 68 -7.98 -11.55 -2.21
C ARG A 68 -9.32 -11.13 -1.62
N ARG A 69 -9.80 -11.85 -0.61
CA ARG A 69 -11.16 -11.67 -0.07
C ARG A 69 -11.39 -10.29 0.56
N SER A 70 -10.35 -9.68 1.13
CA SER A 70 -10.39 -8.34 1.72
C SER A 70 -8.99 -7.80 1.92
N LEU A 71 -8.85 -6.48 1.91
CA LEU A 71 -7.62 -5.79 2.29
C LEU A 71 -7.84 -5.02 3.60
N THR A 72 -6.89 -5.09 4.53
CA THR A 72 -6.87 -4.23 5.73
C THR A 72 -5.61 -3.38 5.70
N TRP A 73 -5.74 -2.08 5.97
CA TRP A 73 -4.63 -1.13 5.93
C TRP A 73 -4.65 -0.14 7.09
N ASP A 74 -3.56 0.63 7.27
CA ASP A 74 -3.60 1.82 8.13
C ASP A 74 -4.39 2.97 7.49
N ARG A 75 -4.67 4.01 8.28
CA ARG A 75 -5.34 5.23 7.82
C ARG A 75 -4.38 6.22 7.14
N GLY A 76 -3.29 5.71 6.57
CA GLY A 76 -2.34 6.52 5.82
C GLY A 76 -2.99 7.20 4.61
N LYS A 77 -2.49 8.39 4.26
CA LYS A 77 -2.93 9.15 3.07
C LYS A 77 -2.67 8.40 1.77
N GLU A 78 -1.72 7.46 1.82
CA GLU A 78 -1.31 6.55 0.77
C GLU A 78 -2.49 5.70 0.25
N LEU A 79 -3.53 5.49 1.07
CA LEU A 79 -4.73 4.75 0.67
C LEU A 79 -5.98 5.63 0.53
N SER A 80 -5.82 6.94 0.36
CA SER A 80 -6.96 7.85 0.11
C SER A 80 -7.74 7.50 -1.17
N ALA A 81 -7.13 6.80 -2.13
CA ALA A 81 -7.78 6.28 -3.34
C ALA A 81 -8.43 4.88 -3.16
N HIS A 82 -8.65 4.40 -1.93
CA HIS A 82 -9.25 3.08 -1.65
C HIS A 82 -10.62 2.85 -2.29
N ALA A 83 -11.43 3.91 -2.45
CA ALA A 83 -12.74 3.79 -3.10
C ALA A 83 -12.59 3.36 -4.57
N ALA A 84 -11.66 3.98 -5.31
CA ALA A 84 -11.35 3.60 -6.69
C ALA A 84 -10.75 2.19 -6.76
N PHE A 85 -9.86 1.83 -5.82
CA PHE A 85 -9.34 0.47 -5.71
C PHE A 85 -10.46 -0.58 -5.56
N LYS A 86 -11.43 -0.32 -4.67
CA LYS A 86 -12.57 -1.22 -4.44
C LYS A 86 -13.44 -1.36 -5.69
N VAL A 87 -13.71 -0.27 -6.39
CA VAL A 87 -14.49 -0.30 -7.64
C VAL A 87 -13.78 -1.13 -8.71
N GLU A 88 -12.47 -0.97 -8.85
CA GLU A 88 -11.68 -1.65 -9.89
C GLU A 88 -11.48 -3.14 -9.63
N THR A 89 -11.21 -3.51 -8.37
CA THR A 89 -10.83 -4.89 -8.02
C THR A 89 -11.97 -5.71 -7.45
N GLY A 90 -13.07 -5.07 -7.02
CA GLY A 90 -14.14 -5.68 -6.23
C GLY A 90 -13.74 -6.01 -4.79
N ILE A 91 -12.50 -5.74 -4.37
CA ILE A 91 -11.97 -6.17 -3.08
C ILE A 91 -12.43 -5.19 -1.98
N PRO A 92 -13.13 -5.67 -0.93
CA PRO A 92 -13.46 -4.84 0.23
C PRO A 92 -12.20 -4.35 0.95
N VAL A 93 -12.16 -3.05 1.25
CA VAL A 93 -11.08 -2.42 2.02
C VAL A 93 -11.57 -2.06 3.40
N PHE A 94 -10.79 -2.40 4.42
CA PHE A 94 -11.00 -2.07 5.81
C PHE A 94 -9.81 -1.29 6.36
N PHE A 95 -10.05 -0.46 7.37
CA PHE A 95 -9.02 0.33 8.04
C PHE A 95 -8.87 -0.13 9.47
N ALA A 96 -7.63 -0.17 9.94
CA ALA A 96 -7.35 -0.35 11.36
C ALA A 96 -8.00 0.78 12.19
N ASP A 97 -8.42 0.43 13.40
CA ASP A 97 -8.98 1.35 14.36
C ASP A 97 -7.90 2.34 14.86
N PRO A 98 -8.29 3.58 15.23
CA PRO A 98 -7.34 4.52 15.82
C PRO A 98 -6.72 3.92 17.08
N HIS A 99 -5.44 4.20 17.30
CA HIS A 99 -4.70 3.75 18.49
C HIS A 99 -4.68 2.22 18.70
N SER A 100 -4.91 1.44 17.63
CA SER A 100 -4.95 -0.03 17.69
C SER A 100 -3.82 -0.71 16.90
N PRO A 101 -2.53 -0.48 17.27
CA PRO A 101 -1.39 -1.02 16.52
C PRO A 101 -1.38 -2.55 16.43
N TRP A 102 -1.96 -3.26 17.42
CA TRP A 102 -2.04 -4.73 17.43
C TRP A 102 -2.83 -5.31 16.24
N GLN A 103 -3.75 -4.56 15.63
CA GLN A 103 -4.47 -5.00 14.42
C GLN A 103 -3.53 -5.12 13.19
N ARG A 104 -2.31 -4.62 13.31
CA ARG A 104 -1.25 -4.68 12.29
C ARG A 104 -0.02 -5.47 12.73
N GLY A 105 -0.05 -6.12 13.90
CA GLY A 105 1.13 -6.73 14.50
C GLY A 105 1.88 -7.69 13.57
N THR A 106 1.16 -8.47 12.76
CA THR A 106 1.78 -9.35 11.75
C THR A 106 2.56 -8.57 10.68
N ASN A 107 1.97 -7.51 10.13
CA ASN A 107 2.62 -6.71 9.09
C ASN A 107 3.81 -5.91 9.65
N GLU A 108 3.69 -5.40 10.87
CA GLU A 108 4.76 -4.66 11.54
C GLU A 108 5.95 -5.55 11.88
N ASN A 109 5.70 -6.77 12.38
CA ASN A 109 6.76 -7.75 12.58
C ASN A 109 7.44 -8.13 11.27
N THR A 110 6.68 -8.42 10.20
CA THR A 110 7.26 -8.73 8.88
C THR A 110 8.11 -7.59 8.35
N ASN A 111 7.67 -6.33 8.48
CA ASN A 111 8.47 -5.18 8.06
C ASN A 111 9.78 -5.05 8.84
N GLY A 112 9.84 -5.49 10.10
CA GLY A 112 11.07 -5.48 10.91
C GLY A 112 12.11 -6.54 10.51
N LEU A 113 11.71 -7.52 9.67
CA LEU A 113 12.59 -8.57 9.16
C LEU A 113 13.15 -8.26 7.75
N LEU A 114 12.71 -7.16 7.14
CA LEU A 114 13.05 -6.72 5.78
C LEU A 114 13.94 -5.47 5.83
#